data_AF-A0A3B0R6M2-F1
#
_entry.id   AF-A0A3B0R6M2-F1
#
_cell.length_a   1.000
_cell.length_b   1.000
_cell.length_c   1.000
_cell.angle_alpha   90.00
_cell.angle_beta   90.00
_cell.angle_gamma   90.00
#
_symmetry.space_group_name_H-M   'P 1'
#
loop_
_entity.id
_entity.type
_entity.pdbx_description
1 polymer ?
#
loop_
_entity_poly.entity_id
_entity_poly.type
_entity_poly.pdbx_seq_one_letter_code
_entity_poly.pdbx_strand_id
1 'polypeptide(L)'
;MTAMLILGGAILAWLVLSGKARNMSANQWLALVVALVGANFLRGGNWMLGGAMLIGSAFVGGWRILIPARNQDEPKRKPRSFELDRARSLLGISDSADRNTINNAWRERLSEHHPDRGGDEE
;
A
#
# COMPACT_ATOMS: atom_id res chain seq x y z
N MET A 1 -16.64 -12.80 32.05
CA MET A 1 -15.30 -12.23 31.74
C MET A 1 -14.51 -13.12 30.79
N THR A 2 -14.47 -14.43 31.02
CA THR A 2 -13.79 -15.43 30.15
C THR A 2 -14.16 -15.33 28.67
N ALA A 3 -15.44 -15.25 28.31
CA ALA A 3 -15.87 -15.15 26.90
C ALA A 3 -15.32 -13.91 26.16
N MET A 4 -15.10 -12.80 26.85
CA MET A 4 -14.59 -11.54 26.28
C MET A 4 -13.08 -11.62 26.03
N LEU A 5 -12.35 -12.27 26.94
CA LEU A 5 -10.93 -12.55 26.76
C LEU A 5 -10.69 -13.52 25.61
N ILE A 6 -11.58 -14.51 25.43
CA ILE A 6 -11.52 -15.45 24.31
C ILE A 6 -11.78 -14.71 22.99
N LEU A 7 -12.81 -13.87 22.92
CA LEU A 7 -13.11 -13.09 21.71
C LEU A 7 -12.01 -12.08 21.38
N GLY A 8 -11.51 -11.33 22.36
CA GLY A 8 -10.40 -10.40 22.18
C GLY A 8 -9.13 -11.13 21.73
N GLY A 9 -8.82 -12.27 22.35
CA GLY A 9 -7.70 -13.12 21.96
C GLY A 9 -7.83 -13.69 20.55
N ALA A 10 -9.02 -14.12 20.14
CA ALA A 10 -9.28 -14.61 18.79
C ALA A 10 -9.11 -13.51 17.73
N ILE A 11 -9.56 -12.28 18.01
CA ILE A 11 -9.39 -11.12 17.13
C ILE A 11 -7.90 -10.78 16.98
N LEU A 12 -7.15 -10.78 18.08
CA LEU A 12 -5.70 -10.55 18.06
C LEU A 12 -4.96 -11.65 17.30
N ALA A 13 -5.28 -12.92 17.56
CA ALA A 13 -4.68 -14.06 16.85
C ALA A 13 -4.95 -13.98 15.34
N TRP A 14 -6.16 -13.62 14.94
CA TRP A 14 -6.52 -13.42 13.53
C TRP A 14 -5.76 -12.25 12.89
N LEU A 15 -5.57 -11.14 13.61
CA LEU A 15 -4.81 -9.99 13.12
C LEU A 15 -3.31 -10.30 12.95
N VAL A 16 -2.76 -11.14 13.82
CA VAL A 16 -1.37 -11.59 13.72
C VAL A 16 -1.22 -12.59 12.57
N LEU A 17 -2.10 -13.59 12.45
CA LEU A 17 -2.07 -14.57 11.35
C LEU A 17 -2.28 -13.93 9.98
N SER A 18 -3.14 -12.92 9.88
CA SER A 18 -3.40 -12.19 8.63
C SER A 18 -2.26 -11.25 8.23
N GLY A 19 -1.21 -11.10 9.06
CA GLY A 19 -0.12 -10.14 8.85
C GLY A 19 -0.53 -8.68 9.00
N LYS A 20 -1.82 -8.42 9.26
CA LYS A 20 -2.40 -7.06 9.34
C LYS A 20 -1.89 -6.29 10.55
N ALA A 21 -1.60 -6.98 11.65
CA ALA A 21 -1.04 -6.40 12.88
C ALA A 21 0.26 -5.62 12.63
N ARG A 22 1.09 -6.04 11.65
CA ARG A 22 2.39 -5.41 11.36
C ARG A 22 2.28 -4.06 10.66
N ASN A 23 1.16 -3.81 9.97
CA ASN A 23 0.91 -2.57 9.23
C ASN A 23 -0.05 -1.63 9.97
N MET A 24 -0.47 -1.96 11.21
CA MET A 24 -1.43 -1.15 11.96
C MET A 24 -0.76 0.02 12.66
N SER A 25 -1.31 1.22 12.47
CA SER A 25 -0.85 2.44 13.16
C SER A 25 -1.28 2.45 14.64
N ALA A 26 -0.61 3.28 15.45
CA ALA A 26 -0.95 3.44 16.88
C ALA A 26 -2.43 3.80 17.10
N ASN A 27 -3.01 4.63 16.21
CA ASN A 27 -4.42 5.00 16.27
C ASN A 27 -5.34 3.80 15.99
N GLN A 28 -4.95 2.88 15.11
CA GLN A 28 -5.73 1.67 14.84
C GLN A 28 -5.68 0.68 16.01
N TRP A 29 -4.53 0.56 16.68
CA TRP A 29 -4.42 -0.20 17.93
C TRP A 29 -5.30 0.40 19.04
N LEU A 30 -5.27 1.72 19.19
CA LEU A 30 -6.12 2.43 20.16
C LEU A 30 -7.60 2.24 19.85
N ALA A 31 -8.00 2.38 18.58
CA ALA A 31 -9.38 2.14 18.15
C ALA A 31 -9.83 0.71 18.47
N LEU A 32 -8.95 -0.30 18.32
CA LEU A 32 -9.28 -1.68 18.63
C LEU A 32 -9.53 -1.91 20.12
N VAL A 33 -8.67 -1.34 20.98
CA VAL A 33 -8.87 -1.39 22.44
C VAL A 33 -10.17 -0.68 22.84
N VAL A 34 -10.41 0.52 22.30
CA VAL A 34 -11.64 1.28 22.57
C VAL A 34 -12.89 0.51 22.11
N ALA A 35 -12.83 -0.15 20.95
CA ALA A 35 -13.92 -0.96 20.44
C ALA A 35 -14.21 -2.17 21.33
N LEU A 36 -13.18 -2.87 21.83
CA LEU A 36 -13.34 -4.00 22.76
C LEU A 36 -13.94 -3.56 24.09
N VAL A 37 -13.50 -2.41 24.63
CA VAL A 37 -14.07 -1.84 25.86
C VAL A 37 -15.53 -1.42 25.64
N GLY A 38 -15.84 -0.76 24.52
CA GLY A 38 -17.22 -0.40 24.16
C GLY A 38 -18.14 -1.61 24.00
N ALA A 39 -17.66 -2.69 23.39
CA ALA A 39 -18.37 -3.96 23.29
C ALA A 39 -18.63 -4.61 24.66
N ASN A 40 -17.71 -4.47 25.61
CA ASN A 40 -17.93 -4.93 26.99
C ASN A 40 -19.02 -4.10 27.70
N PHE A 41 -19.06 -2.79 27.48
CA PHE A 41 -20.11 -1.92 28.02
C PHE A 41 -21.50 -2.19 27.42
N LEU A 42 -21.58 -2.51 26.12
CA LEU A 42 -22.82 -2.97 25.47
C LEU A 42 -23.35 -4.26 26.11
N ARG A 43 -22.46 -5.22 26.40
CA ARG A 43 -22.82 -6.45 27.09
C ARG A 43 -23.29 -6.21 28.52
N GLY A 44 -22.71 -5.21 29.21
CA GLY A 44 -23.07 -4.84 30.58
C GLY A 44 -24.40 -4.10 30.73
N GLY A 45 -25.15 -3.87 29.64
CA GLY A 45 -26.44 -3.19 29.67
C GLY A 45 -26.37 -1.67 29.49
N ASN A 46 -25.17 -1.08 29.44
CA ASN A 46 -25.01 0.36 29.26
C ASN A 46 -24.77 0.69 27.77
N TRP A 47 -25.85 0.57 26.99
CA TRP A 47 -25.81 0.64 25.53
C TRP A 47 -25.44 2.04 25.00
N MET A 48 -25.76 3.10 25.74
CA MET A 48 -25.36 4.47 25.40
C MET A 48 -23.84 4.62 25.43
N LEU A 49 -23.20 4.21 26.53
CA LEU A 49 -21.75 4.35 26.68
C LEU A 49 -20.99 3.45 25.72
N GLY A 50 -21.44 2.19 25.58
CA GLY A 50 -20.81 1.25 24.65
C GLY A 50 -21.01 1.66 23.18
N GLY A 51 -22.18 2.20 22.83
CA GLY A 51 -22.45 2.76 21.51
C GLY A 51 -21.56 3.98 21.19
N ALA A 52 -21.44 4.92 22.13
CA ALA A 52 -20.57 6.08 21.99
C ALA A 52 -19.09 5.68 21.80
N MET A 53 -18.61 4.68 22.56
CA MET A 53 -17.26 4.14 22.41
C MET A 53 -17.05 3.46 21.05
N LEU A 54 -18.02 2.71 20.53
CA LEU A 54 -17.92 2.12 19.19
C LEU A 54 -17.86 3.18 18.09
N ILE A 55 -18.69 4.23 18.19
CA ILE A 55 -18.67 5.36 17.26
C ILE A 55 -17.31 6.08 17.33
N GLY A 56 -16.81 6.32 18.55
CA GLY A 56 -15.49 6.89 18.77
C GLY A 56 -14.37 6.04 18.16
N SER A 57 -14.44 4.71 18.30
CA SER A 57 -13.46 3.79 17.71
C SER A 57 -13.43 3.88 16.18
N ALA A 58 -14.59 4.02 15.53
CA ALA A 58 -14.67 4.18 14.09
C ALA A 58 -13.96 5.47 13.65
N PHE A 59 -14.15 6.57 14.40
CA PHE A 59 -13.57 7.88 14.10
C PHE A 59 -12.04 7.92 14.24
N VAL A 60 -11.48 7.21 15.23
CA VAL A 60 -10.02 7.15 15.46
C VAL A 60 -9.31 6.26 14.41
N GLY A 61 -10.06 5.58 13.56
CA GLY A 61 -9.52 4.75 12.48
C GLY A 61 -9.90 3.27 12.56
N GLY A 62 -10.79 2.91 13.48
CA GLY A 62 -11.35 1.56 13.57
C GLY A 62 -12.09 1.16 12.29
N TRP A 63 -12.72 2.12 11.61
CA TRP A 63 -13.39 1.84 10.33
C TRP A 63 -12.40 1.35 9.26
N ARG A 64 -11.16 1.82 9.28
CA ARG A 64 -10.09 1.45 8.35
C ARG A 64 -9.50 0.06 8.64
N ILE A 65 -9.84 -0.54 9.78
CA ILE A 65 -9.52 -1.93 10.13
C ILE A 65 -10.57 -2.87 9.51
N LEU A 66 -11.85 -2.49 9.54
CA LEU A 66 -12.96 -3.32 9.04
C LEU A 66 -13.21 -3.20 7.54
N ILE A 67 -13.14 -1.99 6.97
CA ILE A 67 -13.19 -1.81 5.53
C ILE A 67 -11.75 -1.94 5.03
N PRO A 68 -11.36 -3.07 4.40
CA PRO A 68 -10.15 -3.07 3.61
C PRO A 68 -10.34 -1.96 2.59
N ALA A 69 -9.44 -0.97 2.58
CA ALA A 69 -9.41 0.01 1.51
C ALA A 69 -9.39 -0.80 0.22
N ARG A 70 -10.53 -0.81 -0.49
CA ARG A 70 -10.69 -1.47 -1.79
C ARG A 70 -9.51 -1.00 -2.59
N ASN A 71 -8.57 -1.91 -2.87
CA ASN A 71 -7.28 -1.65 -3.47
C ASN A 71 -7.41 -0.44 -4.40
N GLN A 72 -7.09 0.74 -3.86
CA GLN A 72 -6.52 1.74 -4.71
C GLN A 72 -5.17 1.10 -4.95
N ASP A 73 -5.07 0.44 -6.11
CA ASP A 73 -3.82 0.27 -6.77
C ASP A 73 -3.25 1.69 -6.91
N GLU A 74 -2.73 2.24 -5.80
CA GLU A 74 -1.71 3.27 -5.87
C GLU A 74 -0.71 2.62 -6.83
N PRO A 75 -0.51 3.20 -8.03
CA PRO A 75 0.45 2.64 -8.95
C PRO A 75 1.75 2.66 -8.16
N LYS A 76 2.15 1.48 -7.66
CA LYS A 76 3.42 1.28 -6.96
C LYS A 76 4.42 1.84 -7.93
N ARG A 77 4.90 3.06 -7.65
CA ARG A 77 5.82 3.78 -8.52
C ARG A 77 6.94 2.78 -8.72
N LYS A 78 7.03 2.20 -9.93
CA LYS A 78 8.04 1.18 -10.23
C LYS A 78 9.36 1.78 -9.74
N PRO A 79 10.13 1.08 -8.90
CA PRO A 79 11.40 1.61 -8.42
C PRO A 79 12.17 2.08 -9.65
N ARG A 80 12.48 3.37 -9.67
CA ARG A 80 13.12 4.04 -10.82
C ARG A 80 14.46 3.34 -11.00
N SER A 81 14.56 2.46 -11.99
CA SER A 81 15.81 1.75 -12.24
C SER A 81 16.75 2.71 -12.92
N PHE A 82 17.85 3.03 -12.24
CA PHE A 82 18.89 3.92 -12.74
C PHE A 82 19.39 3.51 -14.14
N GLU A 83 19.45 2.20 -14.40
CA GLU A 83 19.81 1.64 -15.71
C GLU A 83 18.80 2.00 -16.80
N LEU A 84 17.50 2.02 -16.50
CA LEU A 84 16.46 2.33 -17.47
C LEU A 84 16.43 3.84 -17.77
N ASP A 85 16.67 4.67 -16.76
CA ASP A 85 16.85 6.11 -16.95
C ASP A 85 18.09 6.39 -17.82
N ARG A 86 19.20 5.70 -17.53
CA ARG A 86 20.44 5.82 -18.31
C ARG A 86 20.25 5.37 -19.76
N ALA A 87 19.55 4.27 -19.99
CA ALA A 87 19.24 3.79 -21.34
C ALA A 87 18.37 4.80 -22.12
N ARG A 88 17.37 5.40 -21.45
CA ARG A 88 16.53 6.43 -22.06
C ARG A 88 17.28 7.73 -22.33
N SER A 89 18.20 8.13 -21.45
CA SER A 89 19.05 9.30 -21.69
C SER A 89 20.01 9.08 -22.85
N LEU A 90 20.55 7.86 -23.02
CA LEU A 90 21.37 7.51 -24.18
C LEU A 90 20.55 7.58 -25.47
N LEU A 91 19.27 7.21 -25.42
CA LEU A 91 18.36 7.31 -26.56
C LEU A 91 17.82 8.75 -26.78
N GLY A 92 17.96 9.66 -25.81
CA GLY A 92 17.43 11.03 -25.89
C GLY A 92 15.91 11.13 -25.76
N ILE A 93 15.26 10.14 -25.15
CA ILE A 93 13.78 10.02 -25.09
C ILE A 93 13.23 10.25 -23.68
N SER A 94 11.96 10.65 -23.58
CA SER A 94 11.29 10.89 -22.30
C SER A 94 10.96 9.59 -21.54
N ASP A 95 10.79 9.70 -20.22
CA ASP A 95 10.39 8.57 -19.35
C ASP A 95 9.00 8.01 -19.71
N SER A 96 8.16 8.83 -20.36
CA SER A 96 6.82 8.49 -20.81
C SER A 96 6.75 8.05 -22.28
N ALA A 97 7.90 7.84 -22.95
CA ALA A 97 7.92 7.47 -24.37
C ALA A 97 7.30 6.08 -24.61
N ASP A 98 6.47 5.98 -25.65
CA ASP A 98 5.85 4.72 -26.05
C ASP A 98 6.87 3.78 -26.74
N ARG A 99 6.54 2.48 -26.78
CA ARG A 99 7.37 1.44 -27.41
C ARG A 99 7.76 1.79 -28.85
N ASN A 100 6.85 2.38 -29.62
CA ASN A 100 7.15 2.77 -31.01
C ASN A 100 8.20 3.88 -31.08
N THR A 101 8.12 4.86 -30.17
CA THR A 101 9.11 5.95 -30.05
C THR A 101 10.48 5.40 -29.66
N ILE A 102 10.54 4.44 -28.73
CA ILE A 102 11.78 3.79 -28.31
C ILE A 102 12.44 3.08 -29.50
N ASN A 103 11.67 2.27 -30.25
CA ASN A 103 12.20 1.49 -31.38
C ASN A 103 12.71 2.38 -32.51
N ASN A 104 12.04 3.50 -32.79
CA ASN A 104 12.45 4.43 -33.83
C ASN A 104 13.74 5.16 -33.43
N ALA A 105 13.82 5.68 -32.21
CA ALA A 105 15.03 6.35 -31.71
C ALA A 105 16.24 5.41 -31.66
N TRP A 106 16.02 4.13 -31.35
CA TRP A 106 17.07 3.11 -31.41
C TRP A 106 17.54 2.85 -32.85
N ARG A 107 16.62 2.71 -33.82
CA ARG A 107 16.98 2.50 -35.23
C ARG A 107 17.74 3.69 -35.82
N GLU A 108 17.31 4.91 -35.49
CA GLU A 108 17.97 6.14 -35.95
C GLU A 108 19.42 6.20 -35.44
N ARG A 109 19.61 6.05 -34.13
CA ARG A 109 20.94 6.05 -33.51
C ARG A 109 21.84 4.90 -34.01
N LEU A 110 21.27 3.72 -34.23
CA LEU A 110 22.02 2.59 -34.81
C LEU A 110 22.46 2.88 -36.25
N SER A 111 21.63 3.58 -37.02
CA SER A 111 21.96 3.93 -38.41
C SER A 111 23.04 5.03 -38.52
N GLU A 112 23.12 5.90 -37.52
CA GLU A 112 24.10 6.98 -37.40
C GLU A 112 25.47 6.44 -36.99
N HIS A 113 25.52 5.53 -36.01
CA HIS A 113 26.75 4.90 -35.52
C HIS A 113 27.03 3.53 -36.19
N HIS A 114 26.47 3.27 -37.38
CA HIS A 114 26.66 1.98 -38.04
C HIS A 114 28.12 1.84 -38.53
N PRO A 115 28.84 0.74 -38.19
CA PRO A 115 30.26 0.57 -38.52
C PRO A 115 30.53 0.61 -40.04
N ASP A 116 29.57 0.20 -40.87
CA ASP A 116 29.68 0.28 -42.33
C ASP A 116 29.75 1.72 -42.90
N ARG A 117 29.50 2.76 -42.08
CA ARG A 117 29.63 4.17 -42.48
C ARG A 117 30.85 4.88 -41.88
N GLY A 118 31.78 4.12 -41.29
CA GLY A 118 33.00 4.67 -40.70
C GLY A 118 32.78 5.31 -39.32
N GLY A 119 31.87 4.74 -38.52
CA GLY A 119 31.66 5.13 -37.13
C GLY A 119 32.66 4.44 -36.20
N ASP A 120 33.29 5.23 -35.36
CA ASP A 120 34.37 4.92 -34.42
C ASP A 120 34.02 3.71 -33.52
N GLU A 121 35.00 2.84 -33.26
CA GLU A 121 34.85 1.64 -32.41
C GLU A 121 34.86 1.96 -30.88
N GLU A 122 34.70 3.22 -30.49
CA GLU A 122 34.77 3.68 -29.08
C GLU A 122 33.43 4.11 -28.47
#